data_AF-A0A6J4VV04-F1
#
_entry.id   AF-A0A6J4VV04-F1
#
_cell.length_a   1.000
_cell.length_b   1.000
_cell.length_c   1.000
_cell.angle_alpha   90.00
_cell.angle_beta   90.00
_cell.angle_gamma   90.00
#
_symmetry.space_group_name_H-M   'P 1'
#
loop_
_entity.id
_entity.type
_entity.pdbx_description
1 polymer ?
#
loop_
_entity_poly.entity_id
_entity_poly.type
_entity_poly.pdbx_seq_one_letter_code
_entity_poly.pdbx_strand_id
1 'polypeptide(L)'
;MISERLIALARCPRCLLAADEGRELPALLREADALRCPTCGTGYPRGEGVLDLRPPAGLDGRETQYTADADDFAAALDYRTVGEPLLGAAVRERWLRRWLPLTSGKLILDIGAGDGRFALWGAPHGARIVALDAAPFFADAAVARLDLALGDVRVLPFPTGAFDAAYSIDVMEHLDAPGLERFFAEAARVLKPGGVFYLYSNTRERSTLWPIITLWGRLSRLLRHREIGDFHTDDLRKSDHVKVLTTWPQVVAFAAHHGLTVQEVRFWNGVFQGLIDNVLVRLGEGLFLGRKTRNKERAALSGPKATTAPAGGSSRQAVSRRPAVHLALRILTALMQLDIILFGRLRSGPFFALLRKEGGPRP
;
A
#
# COMPACT_ATOMS: atom_id res chain seq x y z
N MET A 1 7.02 -7.28 19.46
CA MET A 1 7.88 -8.49 19.34
C MET A 1 7.36 -9.31 18.18
N ILE A 2 8.26 -9.79 17.31
CA ILE A 2 7.95 -10.65 16.16
C ILE A 2 7.41 -12.00 16.68
N SER A 3 6.30 -12.49 16.15
CA SER A 3 5.73 -13.77 16.59
C SER A 3 6.57 -14.97 16.14
N GLU A 4 6.56 -16.05 16.93
CA GLU A 4 7.17 -17.33 16.53
C GLU A 4 6.56 -17.89 15.23
N ARG A 5 5.30 -17.51 14.94
CA ARG A 5 4.63 -17.92 13.72
C ARG A 5 5.21 -17.23 12.49
N LEU A 6 5.51 -15.92 12.56
CA LEU A 6 6.20 -15.22 11.48
C LEU A 6 7.58 -15.82 11.23
N ILE A 7 8.33 -16.14 12.30
CA ILE A 7 9.63 -16.82 12.19
C ILE A 7 9.48 -18.19 11.49
N ALA A 8 8.48 -18.99 11.85
CA ALA A 8 8.23 -20.29 11.21
C ALA A 8 7.82 -20.18 9.72
N LEU A 9 7.21 -19.07 9.33
CA LEU A 9 6.89 -18.76 7.93
C LEU A 9 8.08 -18.23 7.13
N ALA A 10 9.15 -17.76 7.78
CA ALA A 10 10.27 -17.19 7.06
C ALA A 10 10.98 -18.25 6.19
N ARG A 11 11.18 -17.92 4.91
CA ARG A 11 11.98 -18.67 3.94
C ARG A 11 13.09 -17.78 3.43
N CYS A 12 14.19 -18.37 3.00
CA CYS A 12 15.34 -17.64 2.47
C CYS A 12 15.03 -17.04 1.08
N PRO A 13 14.91 -15.71 0.90
CA PRO A 13 14.70 -15.11 -0.41
C PRO A 13 15.78 -15.49 -1.42
N ARG A 14 17.04 -15.58 -0.99
CA ARG A 14 18.14 -15.96 -1.89
C ARG A 14 17.95 -17.35 -2.47
N CYS A 15 17.52 -18.30 -1.64
CA CYS A 15 17.25 -19.66 -2.12
C CYS A 15 15.95 -19.72 -2.92
N LEU A 16 14.94 -18.89 -2.61
CA LEU A 16 13.72 -18.79 -3.41
C LEU A 16 14.04 -18.32 -4.84
N LEU A 17 14.92 -17.33 -4.99
CA LEU A 17 15.34 -16.83 -6.30
C LEU A 17 16.13 -17.85 -7.14
N ALA A 18 16.84 -18.76 -6.47
CA ALA A 18 17.65 -19.79 -7.12
C ALA A 18 16.94 -21.14 -7.24
N ALA A 19 15.72 -21.27 -6.72
CA ALA A 19 14.98 -22.51 -6.71
C ALA A 19 14.19 -22.69 -8.02
N ASP A 20 14.14 -23.92 -8.51
CA ASP A 20 13.19 -24.32 -9.56
C ASP A 20 11.76 -24.20 -9.04
N GLU A 21 10.81 -23.96 -9.94
CA GLU A 21 9.39 -23.85 -9.61
C GLU A 21 8.89 -25.07 -8.82
N GLY A 22 8.20 -24.83 -7.71
CA GLY A 22 7.61 -25.87 -6.87
C GLY A 22 8.54 -26.51 -5.83
N ARG A 23 9.84 -26.15 -5.80
CA ARG A 23 10.75 -26.63 -4.73
C ARG A 23 10.38 -26.00 -3.38
N GLU A 24 10.01 -26.84 -2.41
CA GLU A 24 9.85 -26.39 -1.04
C GLU A 24 11.20 -26.12 -0.37
N LEU A 25 11.31 -24.96 0.27
CA LEU A 25 12.49 -24.59 1.04
C LEU A 25 12.23 -24.78 2.54
N PRO A 26 13.26 -25.18 3.30
CA PRO A 26 13.17 -25.25 4.75
C PRO A 26 12.96 -23.86 5.36
N ALA A 27 12.36 -23.83 6.55
CA ALA A 27 12.29 -22.63 7.36
C ALA A 27 13.71 -22.14 7.73
N LEU A 28 13.85 -20.84 7.96
CA LEU A 28 15.09 -20.30 8.51
C LEU A 28 15.29 -20.82 9.95
N LEU A 29 16.52 -21.19 10.28
CA LEU A 29 16.90 -21.61 11.62
C LEU A 29 17.11 -20.40 12.51
N ARG A 30 16.69 -20.50 13.77
CA ARG A 30 16.85 -19.43 14.75
C ARG A 30 18.24 -19.45 15.34
N GLU A 31 18.90 -18.30 15.31
CA GLU A 31 20.11 -17.99 16.07
C GLU A 31 19.79 -16.90 17.12
N ALA A 32 20.78 -16.49 17.92
CA ALA A 32 20.56 -15.60 19.05
C ALA A 32 19.95 -14.24 18.62
N ASP A 33 20.50 -13.63 17.58
CA ASP A 33 20.17 -12.29 17.06
C ASP A 33 19.77 -12.29 15.56
N ALA A 34 19.78 -13.46 14.92
CA ALA A 34 19.50 -13.61 13.50
C ALA A 34 18.68 -14.87 13.18
N LEU A 35 18.21 -14.96 11.94
CA LEU A 35 17.76 -16.19 11.33
C LEU A 35 18.78 -16.63 10.27
N ARG A 36 19.13 -17.92 10.23
CA ARG A 36 20.08 -18.48 9.27
C ARG A 36 19.41 -19.44 8.32
N CYS A 37 19.70 -19.31 7.03
CA CYS A 37 19.28 -20.28 6.04
C CYS A 37 20.11 -21.56 6.16
N PRO A 38 19.51 -22.75 6.36
CA PRO A 38 20.25 -24.01 6.45
C PRO A 38 20.82 -24.47 5.09
N THR A 39 20.32 -23.93 3.97
CA THR A 39 20.74 -24.34 2.62
C THR A 39 21.94 -23.56 2.11
N CYS A 40 21.91 -22.22 2.21
CA CYS A 40 22.97 -21.36 1.68
C CYS A 40 23.76 -20.62 2.77
N GLY A 41 23.42 -20.80 4.05
CA GLY A 41 24.09 -20.16 5.17
C GLY A 41 23.88 -18.65 5.29
N THR A 42 23.03 -18.03 4.46
CA THR A 42 22.74 -16.59 4.55
C THR A 42 22.05 -16.26 5.87
N GLY A 43 22.55 -15.23 6.56
CA GLY A 43 21.96 -14.71 7.80
C GLY A 43 21.04 -13.52 7.55
N TYR A 44 19.97 -13.43 8.33
CA TYR A 44 18.93 -12.40 8.27
C TYR A 44 18.78 -11.78 9.67
N PRO A 45 19.11 -10.49 9.85
CA PRO A 45 19.05 -9.84 11.16
C PRO A 45 17.63 -9.79 11.72
N ARG A 46 17.50 -9.93 13.04
CA ARG A 46 16.23 -9.69 13.73
C ARG A 46 16.24 -8.27 14.29
N GLY A 47 15.57 -7.35 13.60
CA GLY A 47 15.37 -5.99 14.08
C GLY A 47 14.36 -5.92 15.23
N GLU A 48 14.27 -4.75 15.88
CA GLU A 48 13.26 -4.49 16.89
C GLU A 48 11.86 -4.44 16.26
N GLY A 49 11.08 -5.51 16.47
CA GLY A 49 9.68 -5.58 16.02
C GLY A 49 9.47 -5.81 14.51
N VAL A 50 10.55 -5.89 13.73
CA VAL A 50 10.50 -6.13 12.27
C VAL A 50 11.55 -7.16 11.87
N LEU A 51 11.15 -8.15 11.07
CA LEU A 51 12.05 -9.18 10.55
C LEU A 51 12.63 -8.77 9.20
N ASP A 52 13.95 -8.55 9.09
CA ASP A 52 14.56 -8.17 7.81
C ASP A 52 14.86 -9.41 6.96
N LEU A 53 14.04 -9.63 5.94
CA LEU A 53 14.16 -10.71 4.96
C LEU A 53 14.47 -10.14 3.57
N ARG A 54 15.08 -8.97 3.45
CA ARG A 54 15.52 -8.46 2.15
C ARG A 54 16.70 -9.29 1.62
N PRO A 55 16.81 -9.51 0.30
CA PRO A 55 17.99 -10.16 -0.28
C PRO A 55 19.26 -9.32 0.02
N PRO A 56 20.37 -9.91 0.52
CA PRO A 56 21.56 -9.15 0.92
C PRO A 56 22.24 -8.33 -0.18
N ALA A 57 22.07 -8.72 -1.45
CA ALA A 57 22.65 -8.03 -2.61
C ALA A 57 21.61 -7.18 -3.38
N GLY A 58 20.42 -6.99 -2.81
CA GLY A 58 19.26 -6.48 -3.55
C GLY A 58 18.81 -7.45 -4.64
N LEU A 59 17.71 -7.08 -5.32
CA LEU A 59 17.21 -7.79 -6.49
C LEU A 59 17.56 -6.98 -7.74
N ASP A 60 18.48 -7.51 -8.56
CA ASP A 60 18.94 -6.91 -9.82
C ASP A 60 19.46 -5.47 -9.72
N GLY A 61 19.89 -5.05 -8.52
CA GLY A 61 20.36 -3.67 -8.23
C GLY A 61 19.29 -2.59 -8.37
N ARG A 62 18.00 -2.96 -8.46
CA ARG A 62 16.88 -2.02 -8.62
C ARG A 62 16.08 -1.91 -7.33
N GLU A 63 16.07 -0.70 -6.81
CA GLU A 63 15.37 -0.27 -5.61
C GLU A 63 14.32 0.79 -6.00
N THR A 64 13.18 0.81 -5.31
CA THR A 64 12.19 1.87 -5.51
C THR A 64 12.72 3.16 -4.89
N GLN A 65 12.20 4.32 -5.29
CA GLN A 65 12.57 5.60 -4.64
C GLN A 65 12.27 5.57 -3.13
N TYR A 66 11.29 4.77 -2.69
CA TYR A 66 10.95 4.58 -1.28
C TYR A 66 12.04 3.84 -0.48
N THR A 67 12.85 3.01 -1.14
CA THR A 67 14.02 2.38 -0.50
C THR A 67 15.30 3.18 -0.71
N ALA A 68 15.46 3.82 -1.87
CA ALA A 68 16.65 4.58 -2.22
C ALA A 68 16.74 5.92 -1.45
N ASP A 69 15.63 6.66 -1.35
CA ASP A 69 15.55 7.97 -0.70
C ASP A 69 14.81 7.86 0.64
N ALA A 70 15.11 6.79 1.38
CA ALA A 70 14.28 6.41 2.52
C ALA A 70 14.17 7.53 3.58
N ASP A 71 15.29 8.21 3.85
CA ASP A 71 15.35 9.28 4.83
C ASP A 71 14.56 10.54 4.40
N ASP A 72 14.59 10.87 3.10
CA ASP A 72 13.84 12.01 2.55
C ASP A 72 12.33 11.75 2.56
N PHE A 73 11.92 10.54 2.19
CA PHE A 73 10.53 10.12 2.31
C PHE A 73 10.10 10.03 3.77
N ALA A 74 10.95 9.55 4.68
CA ALA A 74 10.64 9.53 6.11
C ALA A 74 10.46 10.94 6.70
N ALA A 75 11.24 11.91 6.23
CA ALA A 75 11.13 13.30 6.67
C ALA A 75 9.89 14.00 6.07
N ALA A 76 9.54 13.68 4.82
CA ALA A 76 8.42 14.28 4.10
C ALA A 76 7.06 13.64 4.42
N LEU A 77 7.03 12.33 4.68
CA LEU A 77 5.83 11.56 4.97
C LEU A 77 5.59 11.53 6.49
N ASP A 78 4.43 11.99 6.95
CA ASP A 78 3.99 11.76 8.33
C ASP A 78 3.44 10.32 8.47
N TYR A 79 4.33 9.33 8.43
CA TYR A 79 3.97 7.90 8.41
C TYR A 79 3.91 7.26 9.81
N ARG A 80 4.59 7.85 10.81
CA ARG A 80 4.72 7.24 12.15
C ARG A 80 3.41 7.10 12.92
N THR A 81 2.45 7.99 12.64
CA THR A 81 1.15 8.00 13.31
C THR A 81 0.05 7.55 12.37
N VAL A 82 -0.77 6.59 12.80
CA VAL A 82 -1.91 6.09 12.02
C VAL A 82 -3.21 6.62 12.62
N GLY A 83 -3.89 7.46 11.85
CA GLY A 83 -5.23 7.92 12.14
C GLY A 83 -6.30 6.88 11.79
N GLU A 84 -7.55 7.20 12.09
CA GLU A 84 -8.68 6.45 11.58
C GLU A 84 -8.78 6.58 10.04
N PRO A 85 -9.36 5.60 9.35
CA PRO A 85 -9.53 5.70 7.91
C PRO A 85 -10.55 6.81 7.59
N LEU A 86 -10.14 7.77 6.77
CA LEU A 86 -10.98 8.85 6.22
C LEU A 86 -10.72 9.04 4.73
N LEU A 87 -11.67 9.68 4.04
CA LEU A 87 -11.62 9.99 2.62
C LEU A 87 -11.26 8.74 1.80
N GLY A 88 -10.33 8.85 0.85
CA GLY A 88 -9.97 7.73 -0.02
C GLY A 88 -9.39 6.52 0.72
N ALA A 89 -8.72 6.73 1.86
CA ALA A 89 -8.22 5.62 2.66
C ALA A 89 -9.37 4.80 3.27
N ALA A 90 -10.45 5.45 3.70
CA ALA A 90 -11.67 4.76 4.14
C ALA A 90 -12.42 4.06 3.03
N VAL A 91 -12.42 4.61 1.81
CA VAL A 91 -13.01 3.90 0.66
C VAL A 91 -12.26 2.59 0.44
N ARG A 92 -10.92 2.64 0.35
CA ARG A 92 -10.08 1.44 0.18
C ARG A 92 -10.27 0.44 1.33
N GLU A 93 -10.22 0.90 2.57
CA GLU A 93 -10.35 0.05 3.76
C GLU A 93 -11.71 -0.67 3.79
N ARG A 94 -12.81 0.02 3.44
CA ARG A 94 -14.15 -0.58 3.42
C ARG A 94 -14.27 -1.68 2.37
N TRP A 95 -13.70 -1.45 1.18
CA TRP A 95 -13.74 -2.46 0.10
C TRP A 95 -12.83 -3.65 0.41
N LEU A 96 -11.66 -3.42 0.99
CA LEU A 96 -10.77 -4.47 1.49
C LEU A 96 -11.52 -5.36 2.49
N ARG A 97 -12.14 -4.75 3.51
CA ARG A 97 -12.93 -5.47 4.53
C ARG A 97 -14.14 -6.19 3.97
N ARG A 98 -14.77 -5.63 2.94
CA ARG A 98 -15.96 -6.23 2.33
C ARG A 98 -15.66 -7.51 1.56
N TRP A 99 -14.49 -7.60 0.93
CA TRP A 99 -14.14 -8.71 0.04
C TRP A 99 -13.14 -9.71 0.65
N LEU A 100 -12.36 -9.32 1.65
CA LEU A 100 -11.44 -10.23 2.32
C LEU A 100 -12.04 -10.90 3.56
N PRO A 101 -11.66 -12.16 3.82
CA PRO A 101 -12.09 -12.88 5.02
C PRO A 101 -11.22 -12.45 6.22
N LEU A 102 -11.41 -11.22 6.72
CA LEU A 102 -10.67 -10.69 7.87
C LEU A 102 -11.13 -11.29 9.22
N THR A 103 -11.52 -12.56 9.24
CA THR A 103 -12.11 -13.24 10.40
C THR A 103 -11.08 -14.08 11.15
N SER A 104 -11.41 -14.44 12.40
CA SER A 104 -10.56 -15.28 13.24
C SER A 104 -10.16 -16.59 12.55
N GLY A 105 -8.90 -16.98 12.74
CA GLY A 105 -8.31 -18.20 12.17
C GLY A 105 -7.75 -18.05 10.76
N LYS A 106 -8.02 -16.94 10.06
CA LYS A 106 -7.44 -16.66 8.74
C LYS A 106 -6.05 -16.03 8.87
N LEU A 107 -5.14 -16.47 8.01
CA LEU A 107 -3.81 -15.89 7.85
C LEU A 107 -3.75 -15.11 6.54
N ILE A 108 -3.42 -13.82 6.62
CA ILE A 108 -3.49 -12.87 5.52
C ILE A 108 -2.15 -12.18 5.34
N LEU A 109 -1.74 -11.99 4.08
CA LEU A 109 -0.54 -11.24 3.72
C LEU A 109 -0.91 -9.85 3.16
N ASP A 110 -0.33 -8.80 3.73
CA ASP A 110 -0.28 -7.44 3.17
C ASP A 110 1.01 -7.30 2.35
N ILE A 111 0.90 -7.22 1.02
CA ILE A 111 2.02 -7.15 0.08
C ILE A 111 2.24 -5.69 -0.33
N GLY A 112 3.35 -5.12 0.12
CA GLY A 112 3.68 -3.69 -0.04
C GLY A 112 2.88 -2.83 0.95
N ALA A 113 3.05 -3.14 2.23
CA ALA A 113 2.23 -2.61 3.32
C ALA A 113 2.48 -1.12 3.64
N GLY A 114 3.57 -0.53 3.14
CA GLY A 114 4.01 0.81 3.46
C GLY A 114 4.11 1.03 4.98
N ASP A 115 3.24 1.87 5.52
CA ASP A 115 3.19 2.14 6.96
C ASP A 115 2.38 1.15 7.81
N GLY A 116 1.81 0.13 7.17
CA GLY A 116 1.01 -0.91 7.82
C GLY A 116 -0.37 -0.45 8.26
N ARG A 117 -0.85 0.72 7.82
CA ARG A 117 -2.18 1.26 8.23
C ARG A 117 -3.34 0.33 7.91
N PHE A 118 -3.33 -0.33 6.75
CA PHE A 118 -4.41 -1.23 6.36
C PHE A 118 -4.42 -2.50 7.20
N ALA A 119 -3.24 -3.06 7.49
CA ALA A 119 -3.10 -4.15 8.44
C ALA A 119 -3.56 -3.77 9.85
N LEU A 120 -3.24 -2.56 10.32
CA LEU A 120 -3.71 -2.04 11.61
C LEU A 120 -5.22 -1.88 11.68
N TRP A 121 -5.87 -1.39 10.63
CA TRP A 121 -7.32 -1.27 10.55
C TRP A 121 -8.02 -2.63 10.39
N GLY A 122 -7.34 -3.59 9.75
CA GLY A 122 -7.82 -4.95 9.58
C GLY A 122 -7.74 -5.80 10.85
N ALA A 123 -6.66 -5.67 11.63
CA ALA A 123 -6.36 -6.54 12.78
C ALA A 123 -7.50 -6.69 13.82
N PRO A 124 -8.28 -5.65 14.18
CA PRO A 124 -9.40 -5.78 15.11
C PRO A 124 -10.51 -6.76 14.68
N HIS A 125 -10.56 -7.16 13.41
CA HIS A 125 -11.57 -8.09 12.89
C HIS A 125 -11.25 -9.57 13.18
N GLY A 126 -10.06 -9.85 13.70
CA GLY A 126 -9.66 -11.17 14.21
C GLY A 126 -8.76 -11.98 13.26
N ALA A 127 -8.63 -11.59 12.00
CA ALA A 127 -7.61 -12.19 11.12
C ALA A 127 -6.20 -11.87 11.61
N ARG A 128 -5.27 -12.80 11.35
CA ARG A 128 -3.84 -12.59 11.57
C ARG A 128 -3.24 -12.04 10.28
N ILE A 129 -2.68 -10.84 10.35
CA ILE A 129 -2.12 -10.15 9.20
C ILE A 129 -0.60 -10.09 9.37
N VAL A 130 0.11 -10.66 8.41
CA VAL A 130 1.54 -10.45 8.22
C VAL A 130 1.68 -9.31 7.20
N ALA A 131 2.46 -8.28 7.52
CA ALA A 131 2.68 -7.16 6.63
C ALA A 131 4.13 -7.10 6.16
N LEU A 132 4.30 -6.98 4.85
CA LEU A 132 5.60 -6.97 4.20
C LEU A 132 5.74 -5.73 3.33
N ASP A 133 6.87 -5.04 3.46
CA ASP A 133 7.27 -3.95 2.57
C ASP A 133 8.79 -3.96 2.37
N ALA A 134 9.29 -3.42 1.27
CA ALA A 134 10.73 -3.28 1.05
C ALA A 134 11.32 -2.09 1.81
N ALA A 135 10.51 -1.03 2.00
CA ALA A 135 10.89 0.19 2.68
C ALA A 135 10.56 0.10 4.19
N PRO A 136 11.45 0.57 5.07
CA PRO A 136 11.29 0.47 6.52
C PRO A 136 10.36 1.55 7.10
N PHE A 137 9.22 1.82 6.45
CA PHE A 137 8.32 2.91 6.80
C PHE A 137 7.12 2.51 7.66
N PHE A 138 7.27 1.51 8.50
CA PHE A 138 6.19 1.08 9.38
C PHE A 138 5.87 2.13 10.45
N ALA A 139 4.58 2.34 10.70
CA ALA A 139 4.12 3.19 11.79
C ALA A 139 4.47 2.60 13.16
N ASP A 140 4.64 3.44 14.19
CA ASP A 140 4.99 2.97 15.54
C ASP A 140 3.95 1.98 16.09
N ALA A 141 2.67 2.25 15.80
CA ALA A 141 1.57 1.36 16.18
C ALA A 141 1.63 0.01 15.45
N ALA A 142 2.11 0.00 14.20
CA ALA A 142 2.29 -1.23 13.41
C ALA A 142 3.42 -2.07 14.01
N VAL A 143 4.57 -1.46 14.28
CA VAL A 143 5.74 -2.11 14.91
C VAL A 143 5.38 -2.72 16.27
N ALA A 144 4.51 -2.05 17.03
CA ALA A 144 4.08 -2.53 18.33
C ALA A 144 3.08 -3.70 18.27
N ARG A 145 2.29 -3.85 17.19
CA ARG A 145 1.07 -4.69 17.18
C ARG A 145 0.98 -5.73 16.08
N LEU A 146 1.80 -5.63 15.03
CA LEU A 146 1.72 -6.48 13.85
C LEU A 146 2.96 -7.36 13.69
N ASP A 147 2.79 -8.46 12.95
CA ASP A 147 3.90 -9.24 12.42
C ASP A 147 4.41 -8.56 11.14
N LEU A 148 5.56 -7.89 11.25
CA LEU A 148 6.17 -7.11 10.18
C LEU A 148 7.42 -7.78 9.62
N ALA A 149 7.56 -7.76 8.30
CA ALA A 149 8.77 -8.17 7.61
C ALA A 149 9.23 -7.10 6.62
N LEU A 150 10.55 -6.87 6.54
CA LEU A 150 11.13 -6.22 5.38
C LEU A 150 11.39 -7.27 4.31
N GLY A 151 10.95 -7.02 3.09
CA GLY A 151 11.14 -7.97 2.00
C GLY A 151 10.70 -7.39 0.67
N ASP A 152 11.18 -7.99 -0.41
CA ASP A 152 10.84 -7.55 -1.76
C ASP A 152 9.60 -8.29 -2.26
N VAL A 153 8.61 -7.55 -2.79
CA VAL A 153 7.36 -8.14 -3.29
C VAL A 153 7.56 -9.07 -4.49
N ARG A 154 8.72 -8.97 -5.17
CA ARG A 154 9.14 -9.84 -6.28
C ARG A 154 9.72 -11.18 -5.81
N VAL A 155 9.94 -11.34 -4.50
CA VAL A 155 10.31 -12.61 -3.85
C VAL A 155 9.80 -12.62 -2.41
N LEU A 156 8.56 -13.07 -2.25
CA LEU A 156 7.91 -13.15 -0.96
C LEU A 156 8.58 -14.25 -0.12
N PRO A 157 9.19 -13.92 1.04
CA PRO A 157 10.00 -14.84 1.84
C PRO A 157 9.14 -15.78 2.71
N PHE A 158 8.10 -16.36 2.10
CA PHE A 158 7.11 -17.22 2.73
C PHE A 158 6.89 -18.51 1.93
N PRO A 159 6.43 -19.60 2.56
CA PRO A 159 6.20 -20.85 1.86
C PRO A 159 5.05 -20.75 0.87
N THR A 160 5.08 -21.64 -0.13
CA THR A 160 3.98 -21.87 -1.06
C THR A 160 2.73 -22.29 -0.27
N GLY A 161 1.56 -21.78 -0.64
CA GLY A 161 0.30 -22.22 -0.02
C GLY A 161 0.13 -21.84 1.46
N ALA A 162 0.82 -20.81 1.95
CA ALA A 162 0.78 -20.42 3.36
C ALA A 162 -0.49 -19.62 3.74
N PHE A 163 -0.92 -18.71 2.86
CA PHE A 163 -1.92 -17.70 3.18
C PHE A 163 -3.31 -18.05 2.66
N ASP A 164 -4.33 -17.77 3.48
CA ASP A 164 -5.73 -17.91 3.09
C ASP A 164 -6.16 -16.77 2.13
N ALA A 165 -5.57 -15.60 2.33
CA ALA A 165 -5.76 -14.44 1.47
C ALA A 165 -4.50 -13.57 1.43
N ALA A 166 -4.38 -12.76 0.40
CA ALA A 166 -3.38 -11.73 0.29
C ALA A 166 -4.02 -10.45 -0.24
N TYR A 167 -3.40 -9.31 0.01
CA TYR A 167 -3.80 -8.06 -0.62
C TYR A 167 -2.63 -7.16 -0.93
N SER A 168 -2.85 -6.28 -1.90
CA SER A 168 -1.90 -5.24 -2.28
C SER A 168 -2.65 -3.99 -2.71
N ILE A 169 -2.18 -2.83 -2.26
CA ILE A 169 -2.83 -1.54 -2.45
C ILE A 169 -1.78 -0.55 -2.92
N ASP A 170 -1.94 -0.02 -4.13
CA ASP A 170 -1.05 1.00 -4.73
C ASP A 170 0.42 0.53 -4.87
N VAL A 171 0.65 -0.74 -5.24
CA VAL A 171 2.01 -1.32 -5.43
C VAL A 171 2.34 -1.60 -6.89
N MET A 172 1.38 -2.14 -7.63
CA MET A 172 1.55 -2.61 -9.01
C MET A 172 2.07 -1.52 -9.96
N GLU A 173 1.65 -0.27 -9.74
CA GLU A 173 2.07 0.90 -10.51
C GLU A 173 3.57 1.23 -10.42
N HIS A 174 4.27 0.74 -9.41
CA HIS A 174 5.71 0.98 -9.18
C HIS A 174 6.60 -0.09 -9.82
N LEU A 175 6.01 -1.20 -10.31
CA LEU A 175 6.77 -2.33 -10.84
C LEU A 175 6.99 -2.20 -12.34
N ASP A 176 8.21 -2.53 -12.78
CA ASP A 176 8.53 -2.75 -14.19
C ASP A 176 8.00 -4.12 -14.66
N ALA A 177 8.14 -4.42 -15.96
CA ALA A 177 7.56 -5.65 -16.51
C ALA A 177 8.10 -6.94 -15.83
N PRO A 178 9.42 -7.11 -15.63
CA PRO A 178 9.94 -8.27 -14.90
C PRO A 178 9.51 -8.32 -13.43
N GLY A 179 9.44 -7.17 -12.75
CA GLY A 179 8.98 -7.09 -11.37
C GLY A 179 7.51 -7.47 -11.24
N LEU A 180 6.69 -7.06 -12.20
CA LEU A 180 5.27 -7.39 -12.26
C LEU A 180 5.04 -8.89 -12.48
N GLU A 181 5.81 -9.53 -13.37
CA GLU A 181 5.78 -10.99 -13.58
C GLU A 181 6.02 -11.71 -12.25
N ARG A 182 7.09 -11.35 -11.55
CA ARG A 182 7.43 -11.93 -10.24
C ARG A 182 6.37 -11.65 -9.18
N PHE A 183 5.82 -10.43 -9.14
CA PHE A 183 4.81 -10.05 -8.15
C PHE A 183 3.55 -10.91 -8.26
N PHE A 184 3.00 -11.11 -9.47
CA PHE A 184 1.83 -11.96 -9.66
C PHE A 184 2.15 -13.44 -9.42
N ALA A 185 3.30 -13.93 -9.87
CA ALA A 185 3.76 -15.29 -9.61
C ALA A 185 3.88 -15.57 -8.10
N GLU A 186 4.51 -14.66 -7.35
CA GLU A 186 4.70 -14.81 -5.91
C GLU A 186 3.39 -14.68 -5.14
N ALA A 187 2.52 -13.72 -5.49
CA ALA A 187 1.19 -13.60 -4.91
C ALA A 187 0.38 -14.89 -5.11
N ALA A 188 0.41 -15.48 -6.31
CA ALA A 188 -0.20 -16.77 -6.57
C ALA A 188 0.48 -17.89 -5.78
N ARG A 189 1.81 -17.95 -5.72
CA ARG A 189 2.57 -19.01 -5.04
C ARG A 189 2.23 -19.09 -3.55
N VAL A 190 2.27 -17.96 -2.83
CA VAL A 190 2.09 -17.94 -1.37
C VAL A 190 0.65 -18.20 -0.94
N LEU A 191 -0.33 -18.05 -1.85
CA LEU A 191 -1.74 -18.36 -1.58
C LEU A 191 -2.01 -19.86 -1.56
N LYS A 192 -2.85 -20.31 -0.62
CA LYS A 192 -3.46 -21.64 -0.65
C LYS A 192 -4.28 -21.84 -1.93
N PRO A 193 -4.41 -23.08 -2.44
CA PRO A 193 -5.40 -23.37 -3.48
C PRO A 193 -6.80 -22.86 -3.08
N GLY A 194 -7.47 -22.12 -3.97
CA GLY A 194 -8.76 -21.48 -3.68
C GLY A 194 -8.69 -20.20 -2.81
N GLY A 195 -7.50 -19.82 -2.35
CA GLY A 195 -7.24 -18.56 -1.65
C GLY A 195 -7.49 -17.35 -2.54
N VAL A 196 -7.68 -16.18 -1.92
CA VAL A 196 -8.06 -14.95 -2.63
C VAL A 196 -6.99 -13.88 -2.57
N PHE A 197 -6.85 -13.11 -3.66
CA PHE A 197 -5.96 -11.97 -3.76
C PHE A 197 -6.77 -10.70 -4.03
N TYR A 198 -6.71 -9.72 -3.13
CA TYR A 198 -7.31 -8.42 -3.34
C TYR A 198 -6.29 -7.43 -3.88
N LEU A 199 -6.61 -6.76 -4.98
CA LEU A 199 -5.76 -5.77 -5.60
C LEU A 199 -6.51 -4.43 -5.70
N TYR A 200 -5.92 -3.38 -5.14
CA TYR A 200 -6.28 -2.00 -5.49
C TYR A 200 -5.13 -1.37 -6.24
N SER A 201 -5.39 -0.93 -7.47
CA SER A 201 -4.39 -0.25 -8.30
C SER A 201 -5.09 0.55 -9.40
N ASN A 202 -4.33 1.08 -10.35
CA ASN A 202 -4.82 1.88 -11.46
C ASN A 202 -4.12 1.52 -12.77
N THR A 203 -4.84 1.74 -13.88
CA THR A 203 -4.28 1.62 -15.24
C THR A 203 -4.21 3.01 -15.90
N ARG A 204 -3.79 3.05 -17.18
CA ARG A 204 -3.78 4.27 -17.99
C ARG A 204 -5.03 4.40 -18.88
N GLU A 205 -6.03 3.55 -18.64
CA GLU A 205 -7.27 3.52 -19.41
C GLU A 205 -8.06 4.82 -19.19
N ARG A 206 -8.42 5.48 -20.29
CA ARG A 206 -9.09 6.78 -20.23
C ARG A 206 -10.52 6.62 -19.73
N SER A 207 -10.94 7.54 -18.87
CA SER A 207 -12.32 7.58 -18.39
C SER A 207 -13.30 8.12 -19.41
N THR A 208 -14.47 7.49 -19.49
CA THR A 208 -15.62 8.06 -20.20
C THR A 208 -16.16 9.31 -19.50
N LEU A 209 -15.87 9.49 -18.21
CA LEU A 209 -16.20 10.66 -17.40
C LEU A 209 -15.10 11.74 -17.43
N TRP A 210 -14.13 11.61 -18.33
CA TRP A 210 -12.98 12.52 -18.47
C TRP A 210 -13.35 14.01 -18.55
N PRO A 211 -14.46 14.44 -19.21
CA PRO A 211 -14.84 15.85 -19.21
C PRO A 211 -15.05 16.43 -17.80
N ILE A 212 -15.72 15.67 -16.91
CA ILE A 212 -15.99 16.09 -15.52
C ILE A 212 -14.69 16.09 -14.71
N ILE A 213 -13.88 15.04 -14.84
CA ILE A 213 -12.57 14.94 -14.17
C ILE A 213 -11.67 16.12 -14.60
N THR A 214 -11.70 16.50 -15.87
CA THR A 214 -10.92 17.62 -16.42
C THR A 214 -11.39 18.96 -15.84
N LEU A 215 -12.70 19.14 -15.62
CA LEU A 215 -13.24 20.32 -14.96
C LEU A 215 -12.67 20.47 -13.55
N TRP A 216 -12.65 19.40 -12.76
CA TRP A 216 -12.03 19.39 -11.44
C TRP A 216 -10.53 19.68 -11.50
N GLY A 217 -9.82 19.11 -12.47
CA GLY A 217 -8.40 19.39 -12.70
C GLY A 217 -8.10 20.85 -13.09
N ARG A 218 -9.03 21.54 -13.78
CA ARG A 218 -8.91 22.97 -14.07
C ARG A 218 -9.10 23.80 -12.79
N LEU A 219 -10.11 23.47 -11.98
CA LEU A 219 -10.36 24.15 -10.71
C LEU A 219 -9.20 23.96 -9.72
N SER A 220 -8.64 22.76 -9.65
CA SER A 220 -7.44 22.45 -8.89
C SER A 220 -6.24 23.33 -9.28
N ARG A 221 -6.00 23.50 -10.59
CA ARG A 221 -4.93 24.37 -11.09
C ARG A 221 -5.11 25.82 -10.67
N LEU A 222 -6.35 26.33 -10.66
CA LEU A 222 -6.65 27.68 -10.16
C LEU A 222 -6.33 27.82 -8.67
N LEU A 223 -6.63 26.79 -7.86
CA LEU A 223 -6.27 26.78 -6.43
C LEU A 223 -4.75 26.72 -6.23
N ARG A 224 -4.05 25.93 -7.05
CA ARG A 224 -2.58 25.84 -7.03
C ARG A 224 -1.93 27.18 -7.38
N HIS A 225 -2.42 27.88 -8.40
CA HIS A 225 -1.95 29.24 -8.74
C HIS A 225 -2.20 30.28 -7.64
N ARG A 226 -3.14 30.01 -6.74
CA ARG A 226 -3.45 30.85 -5.58
C ARG A 226 -2.76 30.40 -4.29
N GLU A 227 -1.87 29.40 -4.37
CA GLU A 227 -1.13 28.83 -3.23
C GLU A 227 -2.05 28.30 -2.11
N ILE A 228 -3.23 27.78 -2.46
CA ILE A 228 -4.21 27.27 -1.50
C ILE A 228 -4.09 25.74 -1.38
N GLY A 229 -3.44 25.27 -0.31
CA GLY A 229 -3.28 23.85 0.02
C GLY A 229 -1.88 23.29 -0.29
N ASP A 230 -1.56 22.12 0.26
CA ASP A 230 -0.23 21.48 0.08
C ASP A 230 -0.27 20.42 -1.03
N PHE A 231 0.25 20.77 -2.20
CA PHE A 231 0.30 19.89 -3.36
C PHE A 231 1.58 19.05 -3.45
N HIS A 232 2.63 19.38 -2.68
CA HIS A 232 3.95 18.76 -2.78
C HIS A 232 3.91 17.28 -2.36
N THR A 233 3.16 16.96 -1.30
CA THR A 233 3.02 15.60 -0.79
C THR A 233 2.36 14.64 -1.80
N ASP A 234 1.42 15.13 -2.62
CA ASP A 234 0.74 14.31 -3.63
C ASP A 234 1.60 14.05 -4.86
N ASP A 235 2.42 15.04 -5.23
CA ASP A 235 3.33 14.94 -6.38
C ASP A 235 4.48 13.96 -6.05
N LEU A 236 5.00 13.97 -4.81
CA LEU A 236 6.00 12.99 -4.33
C LEU A 236 5.48 11.55 -4.34
N ARG A 237 4.20 11.31 -4.01
CA ARG A 237 3.63 9.95 -4.00
C ARG A 237 3.48 9.33 -5.39
N LYS A 238 3.46 10.16 -6.44
CA LYS A 238 3.14 9.73 -7.82
C LYS A 238 4.34 9.73 -8.76
N SER A 239 5.52 10.14 -8.28
CA SER A 239 6.68 10.44 -9.12
C SER A 239 7.30 9.23 -9.83
N ASP A 240 7.07 8.02 -9.33
CA ASP A 240 7.68 6.77 -9.82
C ASP A 240 6.69 5.78 -10.46
N HIS A 241 5.46 6.22 -10.78
CA HIS A 241 4.47 5.35 -11.40
C HIS A 241 4.88 4.99 -12.84
N VAL A 242 5.32 3.74 -13.06
CA VAL A 242 5.63 3.17 -14.39
C VAL A 242 4.35 2.79 -15.13
N LYS A 243 3.44 2.08 -14.44
CA LYS A 243 2.16 1.57 -14.97
C LYS A 243 2.32 0.75 -16.26
N VAL A 244 3.05 -0.36 -16.16
CA VAL A 244 3.28 -1.30 -17.28
C VAL A 244 1.97 -1.83 -17.86
N LEU A 245 1.01 -2.19 -17.01
CA LEU A 245 -0.33 -2.60 -17.44
C LEU A 245 -1.19 -1.36 -17.68
N THR A 246 -1.46 -1.09 -18.96
CA THR A 246 -2.11 0.13 -19.40
C THR A 246 -3.63 0.02 -19.47
N THR A 247 -4.18 -1.20 -19.58
CA THR A 247 -5.62 -1.46 -19.69
C THR A 247 -6.08 -2.58 -18.77
N TRP A 248 -7.36 -2.58 -18.39
CA TRP A 248 -7.92 -3.64 -17.55
C TRP A 248 -7.83 -5.04 -18.18
N PRO A 249 -8.11 -5.24 -19.48
CA PRO A 249 -7.92 -6.56 -20.11
C PRO A 249 -6.50 -7.10 -20.00
N GLN A 250 -5.48 -6.24 -20.02
CA GLN A 250 -4.09 -6.66 -19.78
C GLN A 250 -3.92 -7.19 -18.36
N VAL A 251 -4.48 -6.52 -17.34
CA VAL A 251 -4.47 -7.00 -15.94
C VAL A 251 -5.12 -8.38 -15.81
N VAL A 252 -6.27 -8.58 -16.47
CA VAL A 252 -6.97 -9.88 -16.45
C VAL A 252 -6.12 -10.98 -17.08
N ALA A 253 -5.57 -10.73 -18.27
CA ALA A 253 -4.75 -11.71 -18.98
C ALA A 253 -3.48 -12.04 -18.20
N PHE A 254 -2.85 -11.03 -17.60
CA PHE A 254 -1.64 -11.18 -16.80
C PHE A 254 -1.90 -12.00 -15.53
N ALA A 255 -2.98 -11.69 -14.79
CA ALA A 255 -3.36 -12.47 -13.63
C ALA A 255 -3.67 -13.93 -14.00
N ALA A 256 -4.40 -14.16 -15.10
CA ALA A 256 -4.74 -15.50 -15.56
C ALA A 256 -3.51 -16.32 -15.93
N HIS A 257 -2.48 -15.69 -16.52
CA HIS A 257 -1.20 -16.34 -16.82
C HIS A 257 -0.54 -16.94 -15.57
N HIS A 258 -0.72 -16.29 -14.41
CA HIS A 258 -0.19 -16.71 -13.11
C HIS A 258 -1.18 -17.55 -12.27
N GLY A 259 -2.24 -18.08 -12.89
CA GLY A 259 -3.23 -18.93 -12.20
C GLY A 259 -4.16 -18.18 -11.25
N LEU A 260 -4.33 -16.87 -11.44
CA LEU A 260 -5.25 -16.01 -10.69
C LEU A 260 -6.43 -15.60 -11.57
N THR A 261 -7.64 -16.00 -11.19
CA THR A 261 -8.86 -15.65 -11.91
C THR A 261 -9.58 -14.50 -11.25
N VAL A 262 -9.99 -13.49 -12.02
CA VAL A 262 -10.79 -12.39 -11.48
C VAL A 262 -12.21 -12.87 -11.16
N GLN A 263 -12.62 -12.73 -9.91
CA GLN A 263 -13.96 -13.07 -9.43
C GLN A 263 -14.88 -11.84 -9.43
N GLU A 264 -14.38 -10.72 -8.90
CA GLU A 264 -15.10 -9.47 -8.85
C GLU A 264 -14.19 -8.29 -9.19
N VAL A 265 -14.74 -7.27 -9.85
CA VAL A 265 -14.06 -5.99 -10.07
C VAL A 265 -15.04 -4.83 -9.91
N ARG A 266 -14.57 -3.73 -9.31
CA ARG A 266 -15.26 -2.44 -9.24
C ARG A 266 -14.29 -1.31 -9.53
N PHE A 267 -14.71 -0.38 -10.37
CA PHE A 267 -13.91 0.78 -10.72
C PHE A 267 -14.26 1.97 -9.86
N TRP A 268 -13.27 2.81 -9.60
CA TRP A 268 -13.42 4.05 -8.86
C TRP A 268 -13.13 5.22 -9.78
N ASN A 269 -14.16 5.64 -10.51
CA ASN A 269 -14.05 6.60 -11.62
C ASN A 269 -13.75 8.05 -11.19
N GLY A 270 -13.63 8.31 -9.88
CA GLY A 270 -13.06 9.53 -9.34
C GLY A 270 -13.85 10.83 -9.58
N VAL A 271 -15.17 10.77 -9.77
CA VAL A 271 -16.00 11.98 -9.99
C VAL A 271 -16.11 12.81 -8.72
N PHE A 272 -16.64 12.23 -7.65
CA PHE A 272 -16.74 12.86 -6.34
C PHE A 272 -15.38 12.94 -5.68
N GLN A 273 -14.56 11.89 -5.80
CA GLN A 273 -13.18 11.92 -5.31
C GLN A 273 -12.39 13.09 -5.92
N GLY A 274 -12.49 13.30 -7.23
CA GLY A 274 -11.79 14.38 -7.91
C GLY A 274 -12.20 15.77 -7.42
N LEU A 275 -13.49 15.98 -7.15
CA LEU A 275 -14.00 17.21 -6.52
C LEU A 275 -13.49 17.35 -5.08
N ILE A 276 -13.57 16.28 -4.30
CA ILE A 276 -13.24 16.30 -2.87
C ILE A 276 -11.74 16.53 -2.66
N ASP A 277 -10.89 15.70 -3.26
CA ASP A 277 -9.44 15.75 -3.05
C ASP A 277 -8.82 17.00 -3.68
N ASN A 278 -9.24 17.38 -4.88
CA ASN A 278 -8.58 18.47 -5.61
C ASN A 278 -9.17 19.85 -5.33
N VAL A 279 -10.31 19.95 -4.65
CA VAL A 279 -11.00 21.22 -4.38
C VAL A 279 -11.33 21.37 -2.90
N LEU A 280 -12.22 20.53 -2.37
CA LEU A 280 -12.78 20.74 -1.02
C LEU A 280 -11.73 20.56 0.08
N VAL A 281 -10.90 19.52 -0.03
CA VAL A 281 -9.80 19.28 0.92
C VAL A 281 -8.79 20.42 0.84
N ARG A 282 -8.39 20.86 -0.36
CA ARG A 282 -7.41 21.94 -0.55
C ARG A 282 -7.89 23.28 0.00
N LEU A 283 -9.16 23.61 -0.21
CA LEU A 283 -9.79 24.78 0.42
C LEU A 283 -9.78 24.66 1.95
N GLY A 284 -10.12 23.49 2.49
CA GLY A 284 -10.05 23.22 3.92
C GLY A 284 -8.64 23.40 4.48
N GLU A 285 -7.62 22.86 3.81
CA GLU A 285 -6.22 23.05 4.20
C GLU A 285 -5.84 24.53 4.22
N GLY A 286 -6.20 25.30 3.19
CA GLY A 286 -5.96 26.74 3.15
C GLY A 286 -6.61 27.49 4.33
N LEU A 287 -7.82 27.11 4.73
CA LEU A 287 -8.55 27.73 5.83
C LEU A 287 -8.02 27.33 7.22
N PHE A 288 -7.67 26.06 7.41
CA PHE A 288 -7.29 25.51 8.72
C PHE A 288 -5.77 25.48 8.99
N LEU A 289 -4.94 25.31 7.96
CA LEU A 289 -3.47 25.24 8.06
C LEU A 289 -2.79 26.56 7.64
N GLY A 290 -3.43 27.35 6.76
CA GLY A 290 -2.89 28.59 6.18
C GLY A 290 -2.61 29.75 7.16
N ARG A 291 -2.93 29.62 8.45
CA ARG A 291 -2.52 30.59 9.48
C ARG A 291 -1.17 30.29 10.13
N LYS A 292 -0.66 29.06 10.08
CA LYS A 292 0.60 28.66 10.75
C LYS A 292 1.80 28.57 9.80
N THR A 293 1.62 28.11 8.57
CA THR A 293 2.70 28.04 7.56
C THR A 293 3.19 29.43 7.15
N ARG A 294 2.28 30.40 6.99
CA ARG A 294 2.60 31.80 6.63
C ARG A 294 3.50 32.53 7.64
N ASN A 295 3.50 32.12 8.91
CA ASN A 295 4.40 32.65 9.94
C ASN A 295 5.71 31.86 10.04
N LYS A 296 5.73 30.58 9.65
CA LYS A 296 6.93 29.73 9.73
C LYS A 296 7.87 29.95 8.54
N GLU A 297 7.34 30.15 7.33
CA GLU A 297 8.14 30.50 6.15
C GLU A 297 8.76 31.90 6.27
N ARG A 298 8.03 32.87 6.87
CA ARG A 298 8.58 34.19 7.22
C ARG A 298 9.73 34.13 8.22
N ALA A 299 9.75 33.15 9.12
CA ALA A 299 10.83 32.96 10.09
C ALA A 299 12.02 32.17 9.50
N ALA A 300 11.76 31.20 8.62
CA ALA A 300 12.80 30.38 7.98
C ALA A 300 13.67 31.17 6.97
N LEU A 301 13.18 32.28 6.45
CA LEU A 301 13.92 33.21 5.58
C LEU A 301 14.93 34.11 6.34
N SER A 302 15.13 33.92 7.66
CA SER A 302 15.95 34.81 8.50
C SER A 302 17.16 34.18 9.20
N GLY A 303 17.59 32.95 8.87
CA GLY A 303 18.87 32.44 9.40
C GLY A 303 19.25 31.01 8.95
N PRO A 304 20.55 30.66 8.97
CA PRO A 304 21.03 29.41 8.40
C PRO A 304 20.91 28.22 9.38
N LYS A 305 20.50 27.07 8.82
CA LYS A 305 20.59 25.70 9.37
C LYS A 305 20.08 25.52 10.82
N ALA A 306 18.77 25.36 10.95
CA ALA A 306 18.18 24.59 12.04
C ALA A 306 17.57 23.31 11.46
N THR A 307 17.92 22.17 12.06
CA THR A 307 17.33 20.86 11.80
C THR A 307 15.80 20.96 11.81
N THR A 308 15.19 20.75 10.66
CA THR A 308 13.75 20.82 10.48
C THR A 308 13.09 19.61 11.15
N ALA A 309 12.59 19.80 12.37
CA ALA A 309 11.63 18.90 13.01
C ALA A 309 10.40 18.66 12.09
N PRO A 310 9.77 17.48 12.13
CA PRO A 310 8.73 17.09 11.17
C PRO A 310 7.53 18.03 11.29
N ALA A 311 7.28 18.82 10.25
CA ALA A 311 6.30 19.89 10.26
C ALA A 311 5.16 19.56 9.29
N GLY A 312 4.17 18.78 9.72
CA GLY A 312 2.97 18.62 8.89
C GLY A 312 1.87 17.75 9.49
N GLY A 313 2.09 16.45 9.59
CA GLY A 313 0.95 15.54 9.72
C GLY A 313 0.40 15.32 11.14
N SER A 314 1.19 15.49 12.20
CA SER A 314 0.66 15.57 13.58
C SER A 314 -0.40 16.66 13.73
N SER A 315 -0.27 17.75 12.96
CA SER A 315 -1.25 18.84 12.91
C SER A 315 -2.51 18.47 12.10
N ARG A 316 -2.37 17.75 10.97
CA ARG A 316 -3.50 17.28 10.16
C ARG A 316 -4.36 16.29 10.96
N GLN A 317 -3.75 15.34 11.66
CA GLN A 317 -4.47 14.40 12.52
C GLN A 317 -5.12 15.09 13.73
N ALA A 318 -4.44 16.06 14.35
CA ALA A 318 -5.05 16.83 15.43
C ALA A 318 -6.27 17.64 14.96
N VAL A 319 -6.22 18.20 13.76
CA VAL A 319 -7.33 18.95 13.15
C VAL A 319 -8.48 18.03 12.76
N SER A 320 -8.20 16.85 12.20
CA SER A 320 -9.24 15.89 11.80
C SER A 320 -10.03 15.35 13.00
N ARG A 321 -9.47 15.35 14.21
CA ARG A 321 -10.15 14.93 15.46
C ARG A 321 -11.15 15.95 15.99
N ARG A 322 -11.20 17.19 15.46
CA ARG A 322 -12.20 18.18 15.89
C ARG A 322 -13.60 17.69 15.47
N PRO A 323 -14.60 17.64 16.36
CA PRO A 323 -15.89 16.96 16.07
C PRO A 323 -16.56 17.40 14.77
N ALA A 324 -16.62 18.71 14.51
CA ALA A 324 -17.22 19.25 13.28
C ALA A 324 -16.43 18.90 12.01
N VAL A 325 -15.09 18.96 12.08
CA VAL A 325 -14.21 18.59 10.95
C VAL A 325 -14.28 17.09 10.70
N HIS A 326 -14.22 16.29 11.76
CA HIS A 326 -14.37 14.84 11.71
C HIS A 326 -15.70 14.43 11.04
N LEU A 327 -16.82 15.03 11.46
CA LEU A 327 -18.13 14.78 10.87
C LEU A 327 -18.15 15.16 9.38
N ALA A 328 -17.61 16.32 9.02
CA ALA A 328 -17.51 16.75 7.63
C ALA A 328 -16.68 15.75 6.79
N LEU A 329 -15.51 15.33 7.27
CA LEU A 329 -14.66 14.33 6.60
C LEU A 329 -15.39 12.99 6.42
N ARG A 330 -16.20 12.57 7.40
CA ARG A 330 -17.04 11.36 7.28
C ARG A 330 -18.13 11.50 6.22
N ILE A 331 -18.77 12.67 6.12
CA ILE A 331 -19.76 12.96 5.07
C ILE A 331 -19.08 12.92 3.69
N LEU A 332 -17.94 13.59 3.54
CA LEU A 332 -17.16 13.56 2.30
C LEU A 332 -16.74 12.13 1.93
N THR A 333 -16.32 11.33 2.91
CA THR A 333 -16.00 9.90 2.71
C THR A 333 -17.20 9.11 2.21
N ALA A 334 -18.41 9.39 2.70
CA ALA A 334 -19.63 8.76 2.23
C ALA A 334 -19.95 9.16 0.78
N LEU A 335 -19.74 10.44 0.42
CA LEU A 335 -19.91 10.92 -0.96
C LEU A 335 -18.93 10.26 -1.92
N MET A 336 -17.67 10.04 -1.54
CA MET A 336 -16.69 9.33 -2.38
C MET A 336 -17.13 7.89 -2.72
N GLN A 337 -17.87 7.22 -1.83
CA GLN A 337 -18.41 5.88 -2.11
C GLN A 337 -19.50 5.87 -3.18
N LEU A 338 -20.19 7.00 -3.40
CA LEU A 338 -21.17 7.12 -4.47
C LEU A 338 -20.52 6.93 -5.85
N ASP A 339 -19.24 7.28 -6.02
CA ASP A 339 -18.52 7.02 -7.28
C ASP A 339 -18.58 5.54 -7.67
N ILE A 340 -18.44 4.65 -6.69
CA ILE A 340 -18.36 3.20 -6.92
C ILE A 340 -19.76 2.62 -7.05
N ILE A 341 -20.72 3.13 -6.27
CA ILE A 341 -22.12 2.69 -6.33
C ILE A 341 -22.75 3.07 -7.69
N LEU A 342 -22.54 4.30 -8.14
CA LEU A 342 -23.15 4.83 -9.36
C LEU A 342 -22.38 4.43 -10.62
N PHE A 343 -21.05 4.48 -10.56
CA PHE A 343 -20.21 4.34 -11.75
C PHE A 343 -19.29 3.12 -11.72
N GLY A 344 -19.26 2.31 -10.65
CA GLY A 344 -18.23 1.28 -10.47
C GLY A 344 -18.25 0.12 -11.47
N ARG A 345 -19.20 0.09 -12.41
CA ARG A 345 -19.21 -0.83 -13.56
C ARG A 345 -18.56 -0.23 -14.82
N LEU A 346 -18.35 1.08 -14.87
CA LEU A 346 -17.65 1.75 -15.96
C LEU A 346 -16.15 1.46 -15.84
N ARG A 347 -15.53 0.93 -16.91
CA ARG A 347 -14.11 0.57 -16.92
C ARG A 347 -13.23 1.81 -17.01
N SER A 348 -13.08 2.53 -15.90
CA SER A 348 -12.13 3.64 -15.86
C SER A 348 -11.62 4.01 -14.47
N GLY A 349 -10.39 4.52 -14.45
CA GLY A 349 -9.72 4.95 -13.23
C GLY A 349 -9.17 3.77 -12.41
N PRO A 350 -8.83 4.03 -11.13
CA PRO A 350 -8.46 2.99 -10.19
C PRO A 350 -9.51 1.88 -10.09
N PHE A 351 -9.10 0.68 -9.76
CA PHE A 351 -9.98 -0.47 -9.62
C PHE A 351 -9.69 -1.23 -8.33
N PHE A 352 -10.75 -1.84 -7.80
CA PHE A 352 -10.71 -2.90 -6.81
C PHE A 352 -10.95 -4.20 -7.55
N ALA A 353 -10.05 -5.17 -7.43
CA ALA A 353 -10.22 -6.50 -7.99
C ALA A 353 -10.06 -7.56 -6.89
N LEU A 354 -10.98 -8.51 -6.86
CA LEU A 354 -10.87 -9.74 -6.10
C LEU A 354 -10.54 -10.88 -7.06
N LEU A 355 -9.37 -11.45 -6.90
CA LEU A 355 -8.89 -12.59 -7.67
C LEU A 355 -8.89 -13.84 -6.79
N ARG A 356 -8.97 -15.01 -7.41
CA ARG A 356 -8.88 -16.30 -6.74
C ARG A 356 -7.79 -17.15 -7.39
N LYS A 357 -6.94 -17.74 -6.57
CA LYS A 357 -5.99 -18.76 -7.01
C LYS A 357 -6.76 -20.01 -7.42
N GLU A 358 -6.53 -20.48 -8.64
CA GLU A 358 -7.08 -21.75 -9.08
C GLU A 358 -6.57 -22.91 -8.21
N GLY A 359 -7.41 -23.90 -7.93
CA GLY A 359 -7.03 -25.03 -7.09
C GLY A 359 -7.83 -26.29 -7.42
N GLY A 360 -7.17 -27.29 -8.03
CA GLY A 360 -7.74 -28.63 -8.28
C GLY A 360 -8.66 -28.70 -9.51
N PRO A 361 -8.90 -29.90 -10.09
CA PRO A 361 -9.25 -30.07 -11.49
C PRO A 361 -10.56 -29.38 -11.86
N ARG A 362 -10.61 -28.82 -13.08
CA ARG A 362 -11.86 -28.36 -13.69
C ARG A 362 -12.86 -29.54 -13.69
N PRO A 363 -14.15 -29.29 -13.40
CA PRO A 363 -15.17 -30.33 -13.49
C PRO A 363 -15.25 -30.95 -14.88
#